data_AF-A0A9Q0MU04-F1
#
_entry.id   AF-A0A9Q0MU04-F1
#
_cell.length_a   1.000
_cell.length_b   1.000
_cell.length_c   1.000
_cell.angle_alpha   90.00
_cell.angle_beta   90.00
_cell.angle_gamma   90.00
#
_symmetry.space_group_name_H-M   'P 1'
#
loop_
_entity.id
_entity.type
_entity.pdbx_description
1 polymer ?
#
loop_
_entity_poly.entity_id
_entity_poly.type
_entity_poly.pdbx_seq_one_letter_code
_entity_poly.pdbx_strand_id
1 'polypeptide(L)'
;MEDVSQDLLDPDTTSTTGWCQLAYWELSQRVGNLFPVENSAVNVFSEQARGNGMCLSTLAMQRISATPDAVLKARQKIGLGVTLSREADGVWLYNRSSAPVFVHSPTLNDIDTRTLVYRVPPGHCLRAFDHNKAATETFAWPSYLGGSPAGPVDIYSVRISFAKGWGPKYQRQEVTACPCWLEVHLRPCR
;
A
#
# COMPACT_ATOMS: atom_id res chain seq x y z
N MET A 1 9.72 -49.34 25.30
CA MET A 1 8.28 -49.08 25.12
C MET A 1 7.93 -47.89 25.99
N GLU A 2 8.41 -46.69 25.66
CA GLU A 2 7.89 -45.83 24.56
C GLU A 2 6.43 -45.50 24.87
N ASP A 3 6.08 -44.25 25.16
CA ASP A 3 6.13 -43.18 24.16
C ASP A 3 6.39 -41.82 24.82
N VAL A 4 7.48 -41.16 24.41
CA VAL A 4 7.72 -39.73 24.67
C VAL A 4 7.17 -39.01 23.45
N SER A 5 5.91 -38.59 23.52
CA SER A 5 5.34 -37.71 22.49
C SER A 5 5.95 -36.32 22.65
N GLN A 6 7.05 -36.11 21.91
CA GLN A 6 7.56 -34.79 21.57
C GLN A 6 6.49 -34.11 20.73
N ASP A 7 5.80 -33.13 21.30
CA ASP A 7 5.07 -32.14 20.52
C ASP A 7 6.09 -31.41 19.63
N LEU A 8 6.06 -31.80 18.35
CA LEU A 8 6.80 -31.19 17.28
C LEU A 8 6.36 -29.73 17.16
N LEU A 9 7.18 -28.82 17.68
CA LEU A 9 7.12 -27.42 17.29
C LEU A 9 7.47 -27.36 15.81
N ASP A 10 6.46 -27.17 14.95
CA ASP A 10 6.64 -26.80 13.54
C ASP A 10 7.56 -25.58 13.46
N PRO A 11 8.77 -25.70 12.87
CA PRO A 11 9.74 -24.61 12.87
C PRO A 11 9.41 -23.48 11.86
N ASP A 12 8.22 -23.48 11.25
CA ASP A 12 7.85 -22.47 10.24
C ASP A 12 6.69 -21.54 10.64
N THR A 13 6.25 -21.58 11.91
CA THR A 13 5.36 -20.53 12.44
C THR A 13 6.19 -19.30 12.84
N THR A 14 6.92 -18.71 11.88
CA THR A 14 7.37 -17.33 12.05
C THR A 14 6.10 -16.47 12.06
N SER A 15 5.63 -16.19 13.27
CA SER A 15 4.41 -15.46 13.53
C SER A 15 4.38 -14.19 12.69
N THR A 16 3.59 -14.18 11.61
CA THR A 16 3.40 -12.99 10.81
C THR A 16 2.47 -12.09 11.63
N THR A 17 2.98 -11.36 12.62
CA THR A 17 2.16 -10.63 13.62
C THR A 17 1.61 -9.29 13.13
N GLY A 18 1.95 -8.88 11.90
CA GLY A 18 1.51 -7.60 11.33
C GLY A 18 0.11 -7.57 10.72
N TRP A 19 -0.51 -6.39 10.66
CA TRP A 19 -1.81 -6.20 9.99
C TRP A 19 -1.70 -5.86 8.50
N CYS A 20 -0.52 -5.41 8.06
CA CYS A 20 -0.20 -5.25 6.65
C CYS A 20 1.30 -5.43 6.37
N GLN A 21 1.63 -5.53 5.09
CA GLN A 21 2.99 -5.40 4.57
C GLN A 21 3.05 -4.28 3.55
N LEU A 22 4.09 -3.46 3.64
CA LEU A 22 4.31 -2.34 2.72
C LEU A 22 5.39 -2.69 1.71
N ALA A 23 5.15 -2.26 0.48
CA ALA A 23 6.02 -2.55 -0.63
C ALA A 23 6.26 -1.27 -1.42
N TYR A 24 7.51 -0.81 -1.47
CA TYR A 24 7.87 0.42 -2.17
C TYR A 24 8.27 0.13 -3.63
N TRP A 25 7.83 1.02 -4.52
CA TRP A 25 8.01 0.90 -5.94
C TRP A 25 8.47 2.22 -6.55
N GLU A 26 9.32 2.11 -7.56
CA GLU A 26 9.72 3.23 -8.41
C GLU A 26 9.50 2.85 -9.86
N LEU A 27 8.55 3.52 -10.50
CA LEU A 27 8.01 3.07 -11.78
C LEU A 27 7.50 1.62 -11.64
N SER A 28 7.97 0.70 -12.48
CA SER A 28 7.65 -0.73 -12.40
C SER A 28 8.65 -1.56 -11.58
N GLN A 29 9.62 -0.94 -10.90
CA GLN A 29 10.67 -1.66 -10.16
C GLN A 29 10.42 -1.65 -8.66
N ARG A 30 10.45 -2.83 -8.03
CA ARG A 30 10.42 -3.00 -6.57
C ARG A 30 11.73 -2.46 -6.01
N VAL A 31 11.65 -1.62 -4.97
CA VAL A 31 12.83 -1.05 -4.31
C VAL A 31 12.84 -1.47 -2.85
N GLY A 32 13.79 -2.34 -2.53
CA GLY A 32 13.96 -2.96 -1.23
C GLY A 32 12.95 -4.05 -0.89
N ASN A 33 13.01 -4.52 0.36
CA ASN A 33 12.21 -5.63 0.85
C ASN A 33 10.78 -5.20 1.25
N LEU A 34 9.90 -6.18 1.41
CA LEU A 34 8.61 -5.97 2.08
C LEU A 34 8.84 -5.54 3.53
N PHE A 35 8.10 -4.52 3.96
CA PHE A 35 8.16 -3.99 5.32
C PHE A 35 6.92 -4.42 6.10
N PRO A 36 7.03 -5.37 7.06
CA PRO A 36 5.90 -5.79 7.88
C PRO A 36 5.51 -4.70 8.88
N VAL A 37 4.22 -4.57 9.15
CA VAL A 37 3.68 -3.56 10.06
C VAL A 37 2.93 -4.21 11.22
N GLU A 38 3.55 -4.20 12.40
CA GLU A 38 3.00 -4.79 13.62
C GLU A 38 2.18 -3.78 14.45
N ASN A 39 2.73 -2.58 14.65
CA ASN A 39 2.05 -1.50 15.38
C ASN A 39 0.79 -1.07 14.64
N SER A 40 -0.23 -0.60 15.37
CA SER A 40 -1.49 -0.11 14.80
C SER A 40 -1.31 1.05 13.82
N ALA A 41 -0.17 1.75 13.85
CA ALA A 41 0.17 2.79 12.90
C ALA A 41 1.63 2.72 12.43
N VAL A 42 1.87 3.18 11.21
CA VAL A 42 3.20 3.25 10.59
C VAL A 42 3.37 4.52 9.77
N ASN A 43 4.55 5.13 9.84
CA ASN A 43 4.91 6.27 9.01
C ASN A 43 5.73 5.80 7.80
N VAL A 44 5.47 6.38 6.63
CA VAL A 44 6.32 6.20 5.44
C VAL A 44 6.81 7.58 4.99
N PHE A 45 8.12 7.77 4.89
CA PHE A 45 8.74 9.10 4.71
C PHE A 45 10.05 9.04 3.91
N SER A 46 10.52 10.16 3.37
CA SER A 46 11.74 10.22 2.55
C SER A 46 13.02 10.44 3.35
N GLU A 47 13.04 11.37 4.30
CA GLU A 47 14.27 11.74 5.03
C GLU A 47 14.12 11.63 6.54
N GLN A 48 15.20 11.22 7.20
CA GLN A 48 15.22 10.85 8.60
C GLN A 48 15.34 12.08 9.49
N ALA A 49 14.29 12.35 10.26
CA ALA A 49 14.39 13.08 11.51
C ALA A 49 13.44 12.42 12.51
N ARG A 50 13.86 11.31 13.12
CA ARG A 50 13.22 10.68 14.29
C ARG A 50 11.78 10.15 14.09
N GLY A 51 11.53 9.36 13.04
CA GLY A 51 10.24 8.69 12.85
C GLY A 51 10.33 7.17 12.99
N ASN A 52 9.44 6.56 13.76
CA ASN A 52 9.19 5.11 13.69
C ASN A 52 8.45 4.79 12.38
N GLY A 53 9.01 3.91 11.54
CA GLY A 53 8.38 3.46 10.30
C GLY A 53 9.34 3.16 9.15
N MET A 54 8.85 3.28 7.92
CA MET A 54 9.54 2.93 6.69
C MET A 54 10.20 4.17 6.05
N CYS A 55 11.53 4.18 6.02
CA CYS A 55 12.32 5.25 5.41
C CYS A 55 12.66 4.92 3.94
N LEU A 56 12.12 5.70 3.00
CA LEU A 56 12.29 5.44 1.57
C LEU A 56 13.68 5.78 1.04
N SER A 57 14.40 6.73 1.65
CA SER A 57 15.80 7.00 1.27
C SER A 57 16.72 5.84 1.62
N THR A 58 16.47 5.11 2.70
CA THR A 58 17.23 3.91 3.05
C THR A 58 17.00 2.78 2.04
N LEU A 59 15.74 2.57 1.62
CA LEU A 59 15.41 1.55 0.61
C LEU A 59 15.97 1.93 -0.77
N ALA A 60 15.95 3.22 -1.10
CA ALA A 60 16.52 3.75 -2.32
C ALA A 60 18.01 3.43 -2.51
N MET A 61 18.78 3.30 -1.42
CA MET A 61 20.20 2.92 -1.46
C MET A 61 20.41 1.47 -1.92
N GLN A 62 19.38 0.63 -1.84
CA GLN A 62 19.44 -0.78 -2.27
C GLN A 62 19.22 -0.94 -3.78
N ARG A 63 19.01 0.17 -4.51
CA ARG A 63 18.82 0.14 -5.96
C ARG A 63 20.13 -0.13 -6.67
N ILE A 64 20.12 -1.13 -7.56
CA ILE A 64 21.29 -1.50 -8.38
C ILE A 64 21.39 -0.61 -9.63
N SER A 65 20.25 -0.16 -10.18
CA SER A 65 20.18 0.64 -11.40
C SER A 65 20.26 2.15 -11.15
N ALA A 66 20.69 2.90 -12.17
CA ALA A 66 20.65 4.36 -12.13
C ALA A 66 19.21 4.86 -11.88
N THR A 67 19.07 5.85 -10.99
CA THR A 67 17.76 6.40 -10.64
C THR A 67 17.34 7.48 -11.65
N PRO A 68 16.20 7.35 -12.33
CA PRO A 68 15.73 8.36 -13.27
C PRO A 68 15.44 9.71 -12.58
N ASP A 69 15.67 10.82 -13.29
CA ASP A 69 15.43 12.19 -12.77
C ASP A 69 14.02 12.41 -12.23
N ALA A 70 13.01 11.81 -12.88
CA ALA A 70 11.63 11.91 -12.44
C ALA A 70 11.41 11.30 -11.05
N VAL A 71 12.15 10.24 -10.71
CA VAL A 71 12.13 9.58 -9.41
C VAL A 71 12.82 10.44 -8.36
N LEU A 72 14.01 10.97 -8.67
CA LEU A 72 14.73 11.88 -7.76
C LEU A 72 13.87 13.08 -7.36
N LYS A 73 13.25 13.73 -8.34
CA LYS A 73 12.34 14.87 -8.12
C LYS A 73 11.08 14.49 -7.34
N ALA A 74 10.60 13.26 -7.48
CA ALA A 74 9.43 12.78 -6.75
C ALA A 74 9.77 12.49 -5.27
N ARG A 75 10.91 11.83 -5.00
CA ARG A 75 11.39 11.56 -3.64
C ARG A 75 11.51 12.84 -2.80
N GLN A 76 12.04 13.92 -3.39
CA GLN A 76 12.15 15.23 -2.76
C GLN A 76 10.80 15.81 -2.30
N LYS A 77 9.68 15.41 -2.93
CA LYS A 77 8.33 15.88 -2.59
C LYS A 77 7.63 15.05 -1.52
N ILE A 78 8.16 13.87 -1.20
CA ILE A 78 7.54 12.98 -0.20
C ILE A 78 7.67 13.61 1.18
N GLY A 79 8.85 14.12 1.56
CA GLY A 79 9.08 14.73 2.88
C GLY A 79 8.65 13.78 4.02
N LEU A 80 7.74 14.26 4.89
CA LEU A 80 7.15 13.47 5.98
C LEU A 80 6.25 12.33 5.49
N GLY A 81 5.84 12.34 4.22
CA GLY A 81 5.10 11.29 3.54
C GLY A 81 3.71 11.04 4.12
N VAL A 82 3.41 9.81 4.51
CA VAL A 82 2.08 9.41 5.01
C VAL A 82 2.16 8.70 6.35
N THR A 83 1.06 8.68 7.08
CA THR A 83 0.81 7.73 8.17
C THR A 83 -0.31 6.81 7.75
N LEU A 84 -0.12 5.51 7.93
CA LEU A 84 -1.17 4.51 7.80
C LEU A 84 -1.54 4.04 9.20
N SER A 85 -2.83 4.04 9.54
CA SER A 85 -3.35 3.52 10.80
C SER A 85 -4.44 2.48 10.56
N ARG A 86 -4.38 1.37 11.30
CA ARG A 86 -5.47 0.41 11.43
C ARG A 86 -6.37 0.86 12.57
N GLU A 87 -7.62 1.12 12.24
CA GLU A 87 -8.67 1.53 13.18
C GLU A 87 -9.83 0.52 13.12
N ALA A 88 -10.84 0.69 13.97
CA ALA A 88 -11.95 -0.25 14.09
C ALA A 88 -12.79 -0.35 12.80
N ASP A 89 -12.87 0.73 12.02
CA ASP A 89 -13.72 0.83 10.83
C ASP A 89 -12.94 0.67 9.52
N GLY A 90 -11.62 0.51 9.55
CA GLY A 90 -10.82 0.50 8.34
C GLY A 90 -9.34 0.79 8.52
N VAL A 91 -8.68 0.99 7.38
CA VAL A 91 -7.31 1.52 7.32
C VAL A 91 -7.38 2.96 6.86
N TRP A 92 -6.81 3.84 7.66
CA TRP A 92 -6.75 5.27 7.41
C TRP A 92 -5.38 5.67 6.89
N LEU A 93 -5.39 6.64 5.98
CA LEU A 93 -4.21 7.32 5.45
C LEU A 93 -4.29 8.77 5.86
N TYR A 94 -3.25 9.28 6.52
CA TYR A 94 -3.04 10.70 6.77
C TYR A 94 -1.86 11.22 5.94
N ASN A 95 -2.11 12.23 5.11
CA ASN A 95 -1.08 12.83 4.28
C ASN A 95 -0.32 13.93 5.04
N ARG A 96 0.94 13.63 5.41
CA ARG A 96 1.86 14.56 6.08
C ARG A 96 2.82 15.24 5.12
N SER A 97 2.83 14.86 3.84
CA SER A 97 3.71 15.45 2.83
C SER A 97 3.21 16.85 2.42
N SER A 98 4.08 17.63 1.79
CA SER A 98 3.73 18.93 1.20
C SER A 98 3.06 18.79 -0.18
N ALA A 99 2.93 17.58 -0.69
CA ALA A 99 2.32 17.27 -1.98
C ALA A 99 1.04 16.44 -1.82
N PRO A 100 0.12 16.43 -2.79
CA PRO A 100 -0.98 15.48 -2.78
C PRO A 100 -0.45 14.05 -2.92
N VAL A 101 -1.14 13.10 -2.28
CA VAL A 101 -1.01 11.67 -2.59
C VAL A 101 -2.26 11.19 -3.31
N PHE A 102 -2.11 10.10 -4.05
CA PHE A 102 -3.16 9.56 -4.90
C PHE A 102 -3.38 8.10 -4.52
N VAL A 103 -4.62 7.71 -4.25
CA VAL A 103 -4.95 6.44 -3.61
C VAL A 103 -5.96 5.69 -4.46
N HIS A 104 -5.66 4.43 -4.76
CA HIS A 104 -6.60 3.45 -5.27
C HIS A 104 -6.80 2.36 -4.23
N SER A 105 -8.04 1.97 -4.03
CA SER A 105 -8.42 0.84 -3.20
C SER A 105 -9.72 0.24 -3.74
N PRO A 106 -9.85 -1.10 -3.79
CA PRO A 106 -11.09 -1.76 -4.19
C PRO A 106 -12.31 -1.23 -3.44
N THR A 107 -12.18 -0.97 -2.15
CA THR A 107 -13.27 -0.54 -1.25
C THR A 107 -13.61 0.95 -1.31
N LEU A 108 -12.81 1.74 -2.04
CA LEU A 108 -13.07 3.16 -2.27
C LEU A 108 -13.97 3.41 -3.49
N ASN A 109 -14.18 2.40 -4.33
CA ASN A 109 -15.04 2.55 -5.49
C ASN A 109 -16.49 2.67 -5.01
N ASP A 110 -17.06 3.87 -5.17
CA ASP A 110 -18.50 4.06 -5.04
C ASP A 110 -19.12 3.97 -6.44
N ILE A 111 -20.23 3.23 -6.55
CA ILE A 111 -20.93 2.90 -7.81
C ILE A 111 -21.23 4.19 -8.59
N ASP A 112 -21.49 5.29 -7.88
CA ASP A 112 -21.87 6.58 -8.45
C ASP A 112 -20.70 7.39 -9.02
N THR A 113 -19.46 7.16 -8.57
CA THR A 113 -18.37 8.11 -8.84
C THR A 113 -17.43 7.71 -9.98
N ARG A 114 -17.43 6.42 -10.39
CA ARG A 114 -16.46 5.82 -11.35
C ARG A 114 -15.00 6.24 -11.09
N THR A 115 -14.69 6.71 -9.88
CA THR A 115 -13.41 7.37 -9.57
C THR A 115 -12.49 6.32 -8.99
N LEU A 116 -11.58 5.83 -9.84
CA LEU A 116 -10.64 4.77 -9.48
C LEU A 116 -9.51 5.27 -8.56
N VAL A 117 -9.19 6.57 -8.63
CA VAL A 117 -8.04 7.15 -7.90
C VAL A 117 -8.44 8.44 -7.20
N TYR A 118 -8.35 8.43 -5.87
CA TYR A 118 -8.67 9.55 -4.99
C TYR A 118 -7.45 10.41 -4.73
N ARG A 119 -7.59 11.73 -4.84
CA ARG A 119 -6.53 12.69 -4.50
C ARG A 119 -6.71 13.13 -3.05
N VAL A 120 -5.70 12.91 -2.23
CA VAL A 120 -5.65 13.35 -0.82
C VAL A 120 -4.69 14.53 -0.68
N PRO A 121 -5.18 15.76 -0.44
CA PRO A 121 -4.33 16.93 -0.24
C PRO A 121 -3.43 16.81 1.01
N PRO A 122 -2.36 17.63 1.12
CA PRO A 122 -1.62 17.79 2.37
C PRO A 122 -2.53 18.06 3.57
N GLY A 123 -2.24 17.45 4.71
CA GLY A 123 -2.99 17.64 5.96
C GLY A 123 -4.37 16.98 6.00
N HIS A 124 -4.74 16.18 5.01
CA HIS A 124 -6.03 15.50 4.95
C HIS A 124 -5.91 13.99 5.22
N CYS A 125 -7.00 13.41 5.71
CA CYS A 125 -7.14 11.97 5.91
C CYS A 125 -8.11 11.35 4.89
N LEU A 126 -7.91 10.06 4.63
CA LEU A 126 -8.80 9.22 3.84
C LEU A 126 -8.88 7.84 4.50
N ARG A 127 -10.09 7.31 4.68
CA ARG A 127 -10.26 5.89 4.98
C ARG A 127 -9.97 5.07 3.73
N ALA A 128 -8.70 4.72 3.55
CA ALA A 128 -8.19 4.09 2.35
C ALA A 128 -8.69 2.65 2.16
N PHE A 129 -9.14 1.99 3.23
CA PHE A 129 -9.72 0.66 3.14
C PHE A 129 -10.86 0.47 4.15
N ASP A 130 -11.95 -0.16 3.73
CA ASP A 130 -13.09 -0.54 4.58
C ASP A 130 -13.20 -2.08 4.63
N HIS A 131 -12.94 -2.67 5.80
CA HIS A 131 -12.97 -4.12 5.98
C HIS A 131 -14.36 -4.71 5.76
N ASN A 132 -15.42 -3.97 6.10
CA ASN A 132 -16.80 -4.44 5.94
C ASN A 132 -17.15 -4.51 4.45
N LYS A 133 -16.80 -3.48 3.68
CA LYS A 133 -16.99 -3.47 2.22
C LYS A 133 -16.22 -4.61 1.55
N ALA A 134 -14.95 -4.81 1.92
CA ALA A 134 -14.15 -5.90 1.37
C ALA A 134 -14.76 -7.27 1.65
N ALA A 135 -15.25 -7.51 2.87
CA ALA A 135 -15.92 -8.75 3.22
C ALA A 135 -17.18 -8.94 2.36
N THR A 136 -18.06 -7.94 2.27
CA THR A 136 -19.29 -8.03 1.48
C THR A 136 -19.02 -8.24 -0.01
N GLU A 137 -18.06 -7.53 -0.62
CA GLU A 137 -17.71 -7.68 -2.04
C GLU A 137 -17.07 -9.03 -2.36
N THR A 138 -16.30 -9.60 -1.42
CA THR A 138 -15.77 -10.98 -1.55
C THR A 138 -16.91 -12.00 -1.66
N PHE A 139 -18.02 -11.80 -0.94
CA PHE A 139 -19.21 -12.66 -1.00
C PHE A 139 -20.16 -12.29 -2.15
N ALA A 140 -20.12 -11.05 -2.63
CA ALA A 140 -21.04 -10.54 -3.64
C ALA A 140 -20.50 -10.67 -5.06
N TRP A 141 -19.23 -11.05 -5.29
CA TRP A 141 -18.68 -11.20 -6.65
C TRP A 141 -19.49 -12.20 -7.47
N PRO A 142 -20.26 -11.71 -8.45
CA PRO A 142 -21.03 -12.55 -9.33
C PRO A 142 -20.13 -13.34 -10.28
N SER A 143 -20.26 -14.66 -10.29
CA SER A 143 -19.81 -15.49 -11.41
C SER A 143 -20.53 -15.18 -12.74
N TYR A 144 -21.48 -14.23 -12.75
CA TYR A 144 -22.34 -13.88 -13.89
C TYR A 144 -22.02 -12.54 -14.58
N LEU A 145 -21.08 -11.71 -14.11
CA LEU A 145 -20.63 -10.49 -14.81
C LEU A 145 -19.37 -10.75 -15.63
N GLY A 146 -19.42 -11.74 -16.53
CA GLY A 146 -18.31 -12.17 -17.38
C GLY A 146 -17.39 -11.04 -17.84
N GLY A 147 -16.17 -11.02 -17.30
CA GLY A 147 -15.11 -10.09 -17.68
C GLY A 147 -14.39 -9.50 -16.48
N SER A 148 -13.33 -10.18 -16.03
CA SER A 148 -12.24 -9.51 -15.31
C SER A 148 -11.53 -8.60 -16.31
N PRO A 149 -11.56 -7.26 -16.18
CA PRO A 149 -10.67 -6.43 -16.94
C PRO A 149 -9.32 -6.46 -16.22
N ALA A 150 -8.40 -7.27 -16.73
CA ALA A 150 -6.99 -7.36 -16.33
C ALA A 150 -6.70 -8.04 -14.98
N GLY A 151 -6.58 -9.38 -15.02
CA GLY A 151 -5.83 -10.17 -14.05
C GLY A 151 -6.47 -10.32 -12.66
N PRO A 152 -5.84 -11.10 -11.76
CA PRO A 152 -6.27 -11.19 -10.37
C PRO A 152 -6.00 -9.86 -9.67
N VAL A 153 -7.03 -9.01 -9.56
CA VAL A 153 -6.97 -7.82 -8.72
C VAL A 153 -7.00 -8.29 -7.26
N ASP A 154 -5.92 -8.04 -6.52
CA ASP A 154 -5.87 -8.30 -5.09
C ASP A 154 -6.81 -7.33 -4.37
N ILE A 155 -7.93 -7.86 -3.88
CA ILE A 155 -8.97 -7.09 -3.20
C ILE A 155 -8.52 -6.54 -1.84
N TYR A 156 -7.39 -7.01 -1.31
CA TYR A 156 -6.76 -6.54 -0.07
C TYR A 156 -5.53 -5.65 -0.34
N SER A 157 -5.36 -5.17 -1.58
CA SER A 157 -4.26 -4.27 -1.95
C SER A 157 -4.72 -2.82 -2.10
N VAL A 158 -4.05 -1.91 -1.39
CA VAL A 158 -4.20 -0.46 -1.55
C VAL A 158 -2.94 0.10 -2.20
N ARG A 159 -3.10 0.92 -3.24
CA ARG A 159 -2.00 1.54 -3.97
C ARG A 159 -1.99 3.04 -3.74
N ILE A 160 -0.83 3.59 -3.40
CA ILE A 160 -0.65 4.98 -3.02
C ILE A 160 0.51 5.58 -3.81
N SER A 161 0.27 6.56 -4.68
CA SER A 161 1.34 7.30 -5.35
C SER A 161 1.59 8.66 -4.72
N PHE A 162 2.87 9.03 -4.62
CA PHE A 162 3.30 10.33 -4.12
C PHE A 162 3.39 11.35 -5.24
N ALA A 163 2.78 12.53 -5.01
CA ALA A 163 2.84 13.72 -5.87
C ALA A 163 2.30 13.58 -7.30
N LYS A 164 2.05 12.37 -7.81
CA LYS A 164 1.57 12.09 -9.17
C LYS A 164 0.34 11.17 -9.13
N GLY A 165 -0.72 11.60 -9.80
CA GLY A 165 -1.92 10.79 -10.01
C GLY A 165 -1.82 9.92 -11.26
N TRP A 166 -2.65 8.89 -11.30
CA TRP A 166 -2.83 8.00 -12.45
C TRP A 166 -4.30 7.65 -12.67
N GLY A 167 -4.60 7.06 -13.82
CA GLY A 167 -5.94 6.71 -14.29
C GLY A 167 -6.49 7.70 -15.32
N PRO A 168 -7.76 7.54 -15.73
CA PRO A 168 -8.33 8.24 -16.89
C PRO A 168 -8.32 9.77 -16.81
N LYS A 169 -8.25 10.33 -15.60
CA LYS A 169 -8.21 11.79 -15.34
C LYS A 169 -6.79 12.37 -15.34
N TYR A 170 -5.77 11.54 -15.56
CA TYR A 170 -4.37 11.91 -15.46
C TYR A 170 -3.59 11.48 -16.70
N GLN A 171 -2.42 12.09 -16.90
CA GLN A 171 -1.51 11.72 -17.99
C GLN A 171 -1.02 10.26 -17.89
N ARG A 172 -0.87 9.74 -16.67
CA ARG A 172 -0.46 8.37 -16.39
C ARG A 172 -1.70 7.49 -16.33
N GLN A 173 -1.75 6.40 -17.08
CA GLN A 173 -2.88 5.48 -17.01
C GLN A 173 -2.73 4.45 -15.90
N GLU A 174 -1.48 4.06 -15.58
CA GLU A 174 -1.18 3.06 -14.57
C GLU A 174 -0.29 3.62 -13.45
N VAL A 175 -0.38 2.99 -12.28
CA VAL A 175 0.46 3.33 -11.13
C VAL A 175 1.95 3.07 -11.40
N THR A 176 2.26 2.09 -12.25
CA THR A 176 3.63 1.72 -12.68
C THR A 176 4.32 2.83 -13.50
N ALA A 177 3.55 3.80 -14.02
CA ALA A 177 4.08 5.01 -14.64
C ALA A 177 4.34 6.15 -13.63
N CYS A 178 3.99 5.94 -12.35
CA CYS A 178 4.27 6.88 -11.28
C CYS A 178 5.71 6.71 -10.78
N PRO A 179 6.43 7.82 -10.54
CA PRO A 179 7.84 7.78 -10.18
C PRO A 179 8.10 7.12 -8.81
N CYS A 180 7.20 7.33 -7.84
CA CYS A 180 7.28 6.76 -6.50
C CYS A 180 5.88 6.36 -6.03
N TRP A 181 5.70 5.12 -5.60
CA TRP A 181 4.43 4.64 -5.06
C TRP A 181 4.62 3.49 -4.07
N LEU A 182 3.58 3.27 -3.25
CA LEU A 182 3.49 2.20 -2.27
C LEU A 182 2.35 1.27 -2.65
N GLU A 183 2.56 0.00 -2.35
CA GLU A 183 1.53 -1.01 -2.30
C GLU A 183 1.41 -1.52 -0.87
N VAL A 184 0.19 -1.54 -0.36
CA VAL A 184 -0.15 -1.97 0.99
C VAL A 184 -0.92 -3.27 0.86
N HIS A 185 -0.33 -4.37 1.31
CA HIS A 185 -0.95 -5.68 1.34
C HIS A 185 -1.61 -5.87 2.71
N LEU A 186 -2.94 -5.83 2.74
CA LEU A 186 -3.74 -5.97 3.96
C LEU A 186 -4.02 -7.44 4.26
N ARG A 187 -4.14 -7.76 5.54
CA ARG A 187 -4.49 -9.11 5.99
C ARG A 187 -6.01 -9.35 5.95
N PRO A 188 -6.48 -10.58 5.64
CA PRO A 188 -5.68 -11.81 5.50
C PRO A 188 -4.99 -11.90 4.12
N CYS A 189 -3.65 -11.84 4.10
CA CYS A 189 -2.89 -12.15 2.89
C CYS A 189 -3.14 -13.62 2.58
N ARG A 190 -3.69 -13.92 1.40
CA ARG A 190 -3.75 -15.29 0.88
C ARG A 190 -2.50 -15.61 0.08
#